data_AF-A0A353ZXU5-F1
#
_entry.id   AF-A0A353ZXU5-F1
#
_cell.length_a   1.000
_cell.length_b   1.000
_cell.length_c   1.000
_cell.angle_alpha   90.00
_cell.angle_beta   90.00
_cell.angle_gamma   90.00
#
_symmetry.space_group_name_H-M   'P 1'
#
loop_
_entity.id
_entity.type
_entity.pdbx_description
1 polymer ?
#
loop_
_entity_poly.entity_id
_entity_poly.type
_entity_poly.pdbx_seq_one_letter_code
_entity_poly.pdbx_strand_id
1 'polypeptide(L)' 'LLVTAEASANIAVLRTPPGAANFLALAIDHSVMPSILGTIAGDDTVLLVSRDPEGGQHLAVRFLQLAEEAGGSQ' A
#
# COMPACT_ATOMS: atom_id res chain seq x y z
N LEU A 1 8.97 -0.44 5.97
CA LEU A 1 8.92 -1.13 4.66
C LEU A 1 8.40 -0.22 3.55
N LEU A 2 7.46 0.69 3.85
CA LEU A 2 7.01 1.70 2.89
C LEU A 2 8.00 2.88 2.85
N VAL A 3 8.26 3.42 1.65
CA VAL A 3 9.10 4.59 1.39
C VAL A 3 8.23 5.77 0.97
N THR A 4 7.38 5.58 -0.05
CA THR A 4 6.39 6.57 -0.50
C THR A 4 5.10 5.89 -0.92
N ALA A 5 4.01 6.66 -1.04
CA ALA A 5 2.77 6.23 -1.64
C ALA A 5 2.18 7.36 -2.49
N GLU A 6 1.72 7.01 -3.69
CA GLU A 6 1.03 7.92 -4.62
C GLU A 6 -0.25 7.24 -5.13
N ALA A 7 -1.14 7.99 -5.78
CA ALA A 7 -2.43 7.46 -6.24
C ALA A 7 -2.87 8.04 -7.59
N SER A 8 -3.68 7.27 -8.31
CA SER A 8 -4.40 7.67 -9.51
C SER A 8 -5.73 6.92 -9.60
N ALA A 9 -6.85 7.66 -9.60
CA ALA A 9 -8.20 7.10 -9.55
C ALA A 9 -8.33 6.04 -8.43
N ASN A 10 -8.62 4.79 -8.80
CA ASN A 10 -8.77 3.67 -7.86
C ASN A 10 -7.45 2.98 -7.51
N ILE A 11 -6.30 3.42 -8.03
CA ILE A 11 -5.01 2.77 -7.81
C ILE A 11 -4.19 3.56 -6.79
N ALA A 12 -3.61 2.86 -5.81
CA ALA A 12 -2.50 3.36 -5.02
C ALA A 12 -1.22 2.61 -5.38
N VAL A 13 -0.12 3.34 -5.52
CA VAL A 13 1.21 2.82 -5.81
C VAL A 13 2.08 3.03 -4.58
N LEU A 14 2.50 1.93 -3.96
CA LEU A 14 3.36 1.93 -2.79
C LEU A 14 4.80 1.63 -3.23
N ARG A 15 5.76 2.44 -2.79
CA ARG A 15 7.19 2.18 -3.00
C ARG A 15 7.82 1.57 -1.75
N THR A 16 8.64 0.56 -1.95
CA THR A 16 9.40 -0.12 -0.89
C THR A 16 10.90 -0.05 -1.18
N PRO A 17 11.79 -0.40 -0.23
CA PRO A 17 13.17 -0.72 -0.57
C PRO A 17 13.24 -1.85 -1.61
N PRO A 18 14.37 -1.97 -2.34
CA PRO A 18 14.59 -3.04 -3.31
C PRO A 18 14.32 -4.43 -2.73
N GLY A 19 13.60 -5.26 -3.48
CA GLY A 19 13.23 -6.63 -3.11
C GLY A 19 12.20 -6.78 -1.98
N ALA A 20 11.64 -5.68 -1.44
CA ALA A 20 10.72 -5.73 -0.31
C ALA A 20 9.23 -5.72 -0.68
N ALA A 21 8.87 -5.53 -1.95
CA ALA A 21 7.47 -5.35 -2.36
C ALA A 21 6.60 -6.58 -2.09
N ASN A 22 7.11 -7.78 -2.41
CA ASN A 22 6.39 -9.04 -2.15
C ASN A 22 6.11 -9.26 -0.66
N PHE A 23 7.06 -8.90 0.22
CA PHE A 23 6.86 -9.02 1.66
C PHE A 23 5.78 -8.06 2.17
N LEU A 24 5.75 -6.83 1.66
CA LEU A 24 4.70 -5.87 1.99
C LEU A 24 3.33 -6.35 1.50
N ALA A 25 3.23 -6.83 0.26
CA ALA A 25 1.97 -7.31 -0.32
C ALA A 25 1.39 -8.48 0.49
N LEU A 26 2.23 -9.44 0.90
CA LEU A 26 1.81 -10.55 1.76
C LEU A 26 1.23 -10.06 3.09
N ALA A 27 1.85 -9.04 3.71
CA ALA A 27 1.33 -8.45 4.95
C ALA A 27 -0.02 -7.75 4.74
N ILE A 28 -0.20 -7.07 3.59
CA ILE A 28 -1.46 -6.42 3.22
C ILE A 28 -2.56 -7.46 3.02
N ASP A 29 -2.28 -8.53 2.28
CA ASP A 29 -3.25 -9.59 1.98
C ASP A 29 -3.72 -10.30 3.26
N HIS A 30 -2.81 -10.47 4.23
CA HIS A 30 -3.15 -11.03 5.55
C HIS A 30 -3.97 -10.08 6.43
N SER A 31 -3.94 -8.77 6.18
CA SER A 31 -4.60 -7.76 7.02
C SER A 31 -6.10 -7.62 6.76
N VAL A 32 -6.66 -8.35 5.78
CA VAL A 32 -8.08 -8.34 5.38
C VAL A 32 -8.66 -6.91 5.34
N MET A 33 -8.35 -6.19 4.26
CA MET A 33 -8.83 -4.82 4.03
C MET A 33 -9.95 -4.81 2.98
N PRO A 34 -11.25 -4.69 3.36
CA PRO A 34 -12.35 -4.80 2.40
C PRO A 34 -12.35 -3.74 1.31
N SER A 35 -11.75 -2.57 1.55
CA SER A 35 -11.63 -1.49 0.56
C SER A 35 -10.70 -1.85 -0.61
N ILE A 36 -9.82 -2.84 -0.44
CA ILE A 36 -8.89 -3.31 -1.47
C ILE A 36 -9.60 -4.39 -2.31
N LEU A 37 -9.67 -4.15 -3.61
CA LEU A 37 -10.13 -5.09 -4.62
C LEU A 37 -9.06 -6.16 -4.90
N GLY A 38 -7.79 -5.76 -4.96
CA GLY A 38 -6.66 -6.65 -5.17
C GLY A 38 -5.31 -5.95 -5.07
N THR A 39 -4.25 -6.76 -5.05
CA THR A 39 -2.85 -6.35 -4.87
C THR A 39 -1.96 -7.00 -5.93
N ILE A 40 -0.94 -6.28 -6.41
CA ILE A 40 0.12 -6.83 -7.28
C ILE A 40 1.46 -6.30 -6.79
N ALA A 41 2.40 -7.21 -6.51
CA ALA A 41 3.77 -6.86 -6.15
C ALA A 41 4.73 -7.01 -7.34
N GLY A 42 5.59 -6.01 -7.51
CA GLY A 42 6.82 -6.10 -8.30
C GLY A 42 8.03 -6.38 -7.42
N ASP A 43 9.15 -5.72 -7.70
CA ASP A 43 10.37 -5.81 -6.88
C ASP A 43 10.37 -4.78 -5.73
N ASP A 44 10.16 -3.50 -6.08
CA ASP A 44 10.22 -2.34 -5.18
C ASP A 44 8.91 -1.54 -5.15
N THR A 45 7.86 -2.08 -5.76
CA THR A 45 6.59 -1.39 -5.99
C THR A 45 5.42 -2.36 -5.78
N VAL A 46 4.38 -1.90 -5.07
CA VAL A 46 3.11 -2.62 -4.91
C VAL A 46 1.98 -1.76 -5.45
N LEU A 47 1.17 -2.31 -6.35
CA LEU A 47 -0.09 -1.71 -6.76
C LEU A 47 -1.22 -2.25 -5.88
N LEU A 48 -2.02 -1.34 -5.35
CA LEU A 48 -3.27 -1.64 -4.67
C LEU A 48 -4.42 -1.08 -5.50
N VAL A 49 -5.40 -1.93 -5.80
CA VAL A 49 -6.61 -1.51 -6.49
C VAL A 49 -7.71 -1.35 -5.45
N SER A 50 -8.26 -0.16 -5.32
CA SER A 50 -9.45 0.15 -4.54
C SER A 50 -10.70 -0.39 -5.23
N ARG A 51 -11.69 -0.82 -4.44
CA ARG A 51 -13.04 -1.12 -4.93
C ARG A 51 -13.80 0.14 -5.33
N ASP A 52 -13.56 1.24 -4.62
CA ASP A 52 -14.10 2.56 -4.96
C ASP A 52 -13.28 3.14 -6.14
N PRO A 53 -13.94 3.55 -7.25
CA PRO A 53 -13.31 4.22 -8.39
C PRO A 53 -12.40 5.40 -8.05
N GLU A 54 -12.65 6.11 -6.93
CA GLU A 54 -11.86 7.26 -6.48
C GLU A 54 -11.07 6.97 -5.20
N GLY A 55 -11.01 5.70 -4.77
CA GLY A 55 -10.47 5.33 -3.47
C GLY A 55 -8.94 5.18 -3.41
N GLY A 56 -8.21 5.34 -4.52
CA GLY A 56 -6.75 5.20 -4.54
C GLY A 56 -6.05 6.17 -3.60
N GLN A 57 -6.51 7.43 -3.54
CA GLN A 57 -5.94 8.43 -2.64
C GLN A 57 -6.13 8.06 -1.16
N HIS A 58 -7.29 7.50 -0.81
CA HIS A 58 -7.55 7.04 0.57
C HIS A 58 -6.63 5.88 0.96
N LEU A 59 -6.37 4.95 0.05
CA LEU A 59 -5.41 3.87 0.29
C LEU A 59 -4.00 4.42 0.50
N ALA A 60 -3.51 5.31 -0.39
CA ALA A 60 -2.17 5.89 -0.27
C ALA A 60 -1.98 6.61 1.07
N VAL A 61 -2.93 7.46 1.48
CA VAL A 61 -2.89 8.16 2.77
C VAL A 61 -2.88 7.18 3.93
N ARG A 62 -3.74 6.15 3.90
CA ARG A 62 -3.80 5.14 4.98
C ARG A 62 -2.47 4.42 5.16
N PHE A 63 -1.81 4.04 4.07
CA PHE A 63 -0.53 3.33 4.14
C PHE A 63 0.62 4.23 4.61
N LEU A 64 0.61 5.52 4.25
CA LEU A 64 1.57 6.50 4.79
C LEU A 64 1.40 6.66 6.30
N GLN A 65 0.16 6.82 6.78
CA GLN A 65 -0.13 6.91 8.23
C GLN A 65 0.35 5.67 8.98
N LEU A 66 0.08 4.47 8.46
CA LEU A 66 0.57 3.22 9.07
C LEU A 66 2.11 3.16 9.13
N ALA A 67 2.80 3.71 8.13
CA ALA A 67 4.26 3.76 8.12
C ALA A 67 4.80 4.75 9.16
N GLU A 68 4.13 5.89 9.36
CA GLU A 68 4.47 6.86 10.41
C GLU A 68 4.22 6.27 11.82
N GLU A 69 3.09 5.61 12.04
CA GLU A 69 2.77 4.93 13.30
C GLU A 69 3.81 3.85 13.65
N ALA A 70 4.25 3.07 12.66
CA ALA A 70 5.28 2.05 12.82
C ALA A 70 6.68 2.63 13.07
N GLY A 71 6.97 3.84 12.59
CA GLY A 71 8.23 4.55 12.82
C GLY A 71 8.25 5.40 14.10
N GLY A 72 7.07 5.78 14.61
CA GLY A 72 6.88 6.63 15.80
C GLY A 72 6.80 5.87 17.12
N SER A 73 6.92 4.54 17.11
CA SER A 73 7.03 3.72 18.31
C SER A 73 8.47 3.77 18.84
N GLN A 74 8.83 4.87 19.52
CA GLN A 74 9.94 4.92 20.48
C GLN A 74 9.38 4.91 21.90
#